data_AF-A0A925SE21-F1
#
_entry.id   AF-A0A925SE21-F1
#
_cell.length_a   1.000
_cell.length_b   1.000
_cell.length_c   1.000
_cell.angle_alpha   90.00
_cell.angle_beta   90.00
_cell.angle_gamma   90.00
#
_symmetry.space_group_name_H-M   'P 1'
#
loop_
_entity.id
_entity.type
_entity.pdbx_description
1 polymer ?
#
loop_
_entity_poly.entity_id
_entity_poly.type
_entity_poly.pdbx_seq_one_letter_code
_entity_poly.pdbx_strand_id
1 'polypeptide(L)'
;KNKELAASLQGKLRNSNLKIAEFEKMVTNLNRQMAEKDTALADMSRQLQRLNFDVVGLNERIQTITTENEQTIMAKNQAIDEQTIAMNTAYYAFGTKKELAEKNVIEKEGGVLGLGKSIKMRKDFNRDYFMKVDIRDFKELPLNAKKAQVVTVHPAGSFHLTGSKKVESLVIDQPEDFWKASKYLLVVVD
;
A
#
# COMPACT_ATOMS: atom_id res chain seq x y z
N LYS A 1 74.79 5.70 -76.61
CA LYS A 1 74.28 4.33 -76.33
C LYS A 1 74.63 3.79 -74.94
N ASN A 2 75.84 3.29 -74.62
CA ASN A 2 76.11 2.74 -73.27
C ASN A 2 76.03 3.76 -72.10
N LYS A 3 76.49 5.00 -72.30
CA LYS A 3 76.40 6.07 -71.29
C LYS A 3 74.95 6.52 -71.01
N GLU A 4 74.11 6.61 -72.03
CA GLU A 4 72.71 7.02 -71.88
C GLU A 4 71.88 5.94 -71.20
N LEU A 5 72.13 4.67 -71.50
CA LEU A 5 71.47 3.55 -70.83
C LEU A 5 71.85 3.51 -69.34
N ALA A 6 73.13 3.71 -69.00
CA ALA A 6 73.59 3.80 -67.63
C ALA A 6 72.94 4.97 -66.87
N ALA A 7 72.87 6.16 -67.47
CA ALA A 7 72.21 7.32 -66.87
C ALA A 7 70.70 7.10 -66.66
N SER A 8 70.02 6.46 -67.61
CA SER A 8 68.59 6.11 -67.49
C SER A 8 68.35 5.11 -66.35
N LEU A 9 69.17 4.07 -66.25
CA LEU A 9 69.09 3.08 -65.17
C LEU A 9 69.36 3.71 -63.81
N GLN A 10 70.33 4.63 -63.73
CA GLN A 10 70.66 5.35 -62.50
C GLN A 10 69.54 6.30 -62.05
N GLY A 11 68.88 6.97 -63.00
CA GLY A 11 67.67 7.77 -62.73
C GLY A 11 66.48 6.93 -62.26
N LYS A 12 66.26 5.76 -62.89
CA LYS A 12 65.22 4.80 -62.46
C LYS A 12 65.50 4.24 -61.06
N LEU A 13 66.75 3.92 -60.75
CA LEU A 13 67.20 3.50 -59.42
C LEU A 13 66.92 4.59 -58.36
N ARG A 14 67.28 5.83 -58.66
CA ARG A 14 67.04 6.97 -57.75
C ARG A 14 65.54 7.19 -57.50
N ASN A 15 64.70 7.13 -58.52
CA ASN A 15 63.24 7.25 -58.35
C ASN A 15 62.64 6.07 -57.57
N SER A 16 63.17 4.87 -57.77
CA SER A 16 62.74 3.69 -57.00
C SER A 16 63.10 3.82 -55.52
N ASN A 17 64.30 4.31 -55.22
CA ASN A 17 64.73 4.58 -53.84
C ASN A 17 63.84 5.64 -53.15
N LEU A 18 63.40 6.68 -53.86
CA LEU A 18 62.47 7.67 -53.32
C LEU A 18 61.10 7.04 -52.98
N LYS A 19 60.55 6.20 -53.86
CA LYS A 19 59.30 5.45 -53.59
C LYS A 19 59.43 4.50 -52.41
N ILE A 20 60.56 3.81 -52.28
CA ILE A 20 60.83 2.93 -51.14
C ILE A 20 60.80 3.74 -49.83
N ALA A 21 61.45 4.90 -49.79
CA ALA A 21 61.43 5.77 -48.61
C ALA A 21 60.01 6.30 -48.27
N GLU A 22 59.19 6.60 -49.27
CA GLU A 22 57.77 6.97 -49.06
C GLU A 22 56.95 5.80 -48.52
N PHE A 23 57.14 4.58 -49.04
CA PHE A 23 56.48 3.39 -48.54
C PHE A 23 56.92 3.05 -47.11
N GLU A 24 58.21 3.17 -46.78
CA GLU A 24 58.71 2.97 -45.42
C GLU A 24 58.06 3.95 -44.43
N LYS A 25 57.91 5.22 -44.82
CA LYS A 25 57.17 6.22 -44.03
C LYS A 25 55.70 5.84 -43.86
N MET A 26 55.05 5.36 -44.93
CA MET A 26 53.66 4.92 -44.88
C MET A 26 53.49 3.71 -43.95
N VAL A 27 54.34 2.69 -44.06
CA VAL A 27 54.35 1.51 -43.20
C VAL A 27 54.55 1.90 -41.74
N THR A 28 55.49 2.82 -41.46
CA THR A 28 55.72 3.33 -40.11
C THR A 28 54.47 4.01 -39.54
N ASN A 29 53.81 4.85 -40.33
CA ASN A 29 52.59 5.52 -39.90
C ASN A 29 51.40 4.56 -39.72
N LEU A 30 51.28 3.54 -40.58
CA LEU A 30 50.26 2.50 -40.45
C LEU A 30 50.49 1.65 -39.19
N ASN A 31 51.73 1.27 -38.91
CA ASN A 31 52.08 0.54 -37.68
C ASN A 31 51.77 1.36 -36.43
N ARG A 32 52.05 2.67 -36.45
CA ARG A 32 51.68 3.58 -35.34
C ARG A 32 50.16 3.61 -35.14
N GLN A 33 49.39 3.80 -36.21
CA GLN A 33 47.92 3.79 -36.13
C GLN A 33 47.37 2.45 -35.65
N MET A 34 47.99 1.33 -36.04
CA MET A 34 47.61 0.00 -35.58
C MET A 34 47.81 -0.13 -34.07
N ALA A 35 48.97 0.26 -33.54
CA ALA A 35 49.26 0.24 -32.11
C ALA A 35 48.31 1.14 -31.29
N GLU A 36 47.95 2.32 -31.82
CA GLU A 36 46.96 3.22 -31.20
C GLU A 36 45.57 2.58 -31.16
N LYS A 37 45.15 1.92 -32.26
CA LYS A 37 43.87 1.21 -32.33
C LYS A 37 43.82 -0.01 -31.41
N ASP A 38 44.90 -0.78 -31.32
CA ASP A 38 44.99 -1.93 -30.41
C ASP A 38 44.84 -1.49 -28.94
N THR A 39 45.47 -0.37 -28.59
CA THR A 39 45.34 0.23 -27.25
C THR A 39 43.90 0.68 -26.98
N ALA A 40 43.25 1.34 -27.95
CA ALA A 40 41.86 1.76 -27.84
C ALA A 40 40.89 0.57 -27.70
N LEU A 41 41.09 -0.50 -28.47
CA LEU A 41 40.30 -1.73 -28.37
C LEU A 41 40.45 -2.40 -26.99
N ALA A 42 41.67 -2.44 -26.45
CA ALA A 42 41.91 -2.97 -25.12
C ALA A 42 41.23 -2.14 -24.02
N ASP A 43 41.16 -0.81 -24.18
CA ASP A 43 40.43 0.03 -23.24
C ASP A 43 38.91 -0.11 -23.36
N MET A 44 38.35 -0.12 -24.58
CA MET A 44 36.93 -0.37 -24.82
C MET A 44 36.49 -1.72 -24.28
N SER A 45 37.30 -2.78 -24.45
CA SER A 45 37.03 -4.10 -23.89
C SER A 45 36.93 -4.06 -22.36
N ARG A 46 37.84 -3.35 -21.69
CA ARG A 46 37.79 -3.16 -20.24
C ARG A 46 36.57 -2.34 -19.79
N GLN A 47 36.18 -1.32 -20.56
CA GLN A 47 34.96 -0.55 -20.28
C GLN A 47 33.70 -1.41 -20.42
N LEU A 48 33.61 -2.24 -21.46
CA LEU A 48 32.50 -3.17 -21.67
C LEU A 48 32.38 -4.19 -20.54
N GLN A 49 33.49 -4.72 -20.06
CA GLN A 49 33.50 -5.63 -18.91
C GLN A 49 32.97 -4.97 -17.63
N ARG A 50 33.39 -3.73 -17.35
CA ARG A 50 32.88 -2.96 -16.20
C ARG A 50 31.39 -2.69 -16.34
N LEU A 51 30.96 -2.21 -17.50
CA LEU A 51 29.55 -1.94 -17.76
C LEU A 51 28.69 -3.20 -17.62
N ASN A 52 29.18 -4.36 -18.08
CA ASN A 52 28.48 -5.63 -17.91
C ASN A 52 28.30 -5.99 -16.43
N PHE A 53 29.35 -5.77 -15.61
CA PHE A 53 29.24 -5.99 -14.17
C PHE A 53 28.24 -5.02 -13.51
N ASP A 54 28.28 -3.75 -13.87
CA ASP A 54 27.34 -2.74 -13.37
C ASP A 54 25.89 -3.08 -13.74
N VAL A 55 25.64 -3.53 -14.98
CA VAL A 55 24.31 -3.95 -15.44
C VAL A 55 23.79 -5.15 -14.64
N VAL A 56 24.64 -6.14 -14.37
CA VAL A 56 24.25 -7.28 -13.53
C VAL A 56 23.89 -6.81 -12.12
N GLY A 57 24.74 -5.99 -11.49
CA GLY A 57 24.49 -5.47 -10.15
C GLY A 57 23.26 -4.57 -10.07
N LEU A 58 22.99 -3.76 -11.11
CA LEU A 58 21.76 -2.96 -11.20
C LEU A 58 20.52 -3.84 -11.34
N ASN A 59 20.58 -4.91 -12.15
CA ASN A 59 19.47 -5.84 -12.28
C ASN A 59 19.14 -6.56 -10.98
N GLU A 60 20.16 -7.02 -10.22
CA GLU A 60 19.96 -7.65 -8.91
C GLU A 60 19.33 -6.68 -7.90
N ARG A 61 19.79 -5.43 -7.87
CA ARG A 61 19.20 -4.38 -7.02
C ARG A 61 17.76 -4.08 -7.40
N ILE A 62 17.46 -3.98 -8.70
CA ILE A 62 16.09 -3.78 -9.19
C ILE A 62 15.19 -4.94 -8.74
N GLN A 63 15.61 -6.19 -8.93
CA GLN A 63 14.83 -7.36 -8.51
C GLN A 63 14.56 -7.37 -7.00
N THR A 64 15.58 -7.03 -6.20
CA THR A 64 15.46 -6.94 -4.74
C THR A 64 14.45 -5.85 -4.35
N ILE A 65 14.63 -4.63 -4.85
CA ILE A 65 13.77 -3.49 -4.55
C ILE A 65 12.32 -3.76 -5.00
N THR A 66 12.13 -4.35 -6.18
CA THR A 66 10.79 -4.72 -6.68
C THR A 66 10.11 -5.70 -5.74
N THR A 67 10.82 -6.76 -5.31
CA THR A 67 10.27 -7.78 -4.42
C THR A 67 9.93 -7.21 -3.04
N GLU A 68 10.84 -6.41 -2.45
CA GLU A 68 10.61 -5.75 -1.16
C GLU A 68 9.43 -4.77 -1.21
N ASN A 69 9.30 -4.02 -2.31
CA ASN A 69 8.17 -3.13 -2.52
C ASN A 69 6.85 -3.89 -2.65
N GLU A 70 6.81 -4.96 -3.42
CA GLU A 70 5.60 -5.80 -3.57
C GLU A 70 5.16 -6.38 -2.22
N GLN A 71 6.10 -6.93 -1.43
CA GLN A 71 5.80 -7.43 -0.09
C GLN A 71 5.31 -6.33 0.86
N THR A 72 5.93 -5.16 0.82
CA THR A 72 5.55 -4.01 1.64
C THR A 72 4.15 -3.51 1.27
N ILE A 73 3.82 -3.46 -0.03
CA ILE A 73 2.49 -3.07 -0.52
C ILE A 73 1.44 -4.07 -0.06
N MET A 74 1.71 -5.39 -0.18
CA MET A 74 0.79 -6.43 0.27
C MET A 74 0.50 -6.31 1.78
N ALA A 75 1.54 -6.18 2.60
CA ALA A 75 1.40 -6.05 4.05
C ALA A 75 0.62 -4.78 4.45
N LYS A 76 0.90 -3.65 3.79
CA LYS A 76 0.18 -2.39 4.04
C LYS A 76 -1.28 -2.48 3.64
N ASN A 77 -1.59 -3.07 2.49
CA ASN A 77 -2.97 -3.24 2.03
C ASN A 77 -3.76 -4.12 2.99
N GLN A 78 -3.20 -5.24 3.45
CA GLN A 78 -3.84 -6.08 4.46
C GLN A 78 -4.11 -5.30 5.75
N ALA A 79 -3.13 -4.54 6.25
CA ALA A 79 -3.31 -3.74 7.45
C ALA A 79 -4.38 -2.65 7.28
N ILE A 80 -4.46 -2.02 6.10
CA ILE A 80 -5.49 -1.04 5.76
C ILE A 80 -6.87 -1.70 5.74
N ASP A 81 -6.99 -2.89 5.16
CA ASP A 81 -8.25 -3.63 5.08
C ASP A 81 -8.73 -4.03 6.48
N GLU A 82 -7.85 -4.59 7.31
CA GLU A 82 -8.15 -4.95 8.70
C GLU A 82 -8.58 -3.73 9.53
N GLN A 83 -7.86 -2.61 9.40
CA GLN A 83 -8.23 -1.36 10.08
C GLN A 83 -9.55 -0.81 9.57
N THR A 84 -9.80 -0.88 8.27
CA THR A 84 -11.07 -0.44 7.66
C THR A 84 -12.23 -1.28 8.18
N ILE A 85 -12.08 -2.59 8.25
CA ILE A 85 -13.09 -3.49 8.85
C ILE A 85 -13.30 -3.14 10.32
N ALA A 86 -12.22 -2.94 11.09
CA ALA A 86 -12.31 -2.62 12.51
C ALA A 86 -12.99 -1.27 12.78
N MET A 87 -12.66 -0.23 12.01
CA MET A 87 -13.25 1.11 12.12
C MET A 87 -14.74 1.11 11.80
N ASN A 88 -15.15 0.32 10.81
CA ASN A 88 -16.53 0.22 10.38
C ASN A 88 -17.34 -0.85 11.13
N THR A 89 -16.71 -1.62 12.03
CA THR A 89 -17.40 -2.58 12.87
C THR A 89 -18.05 -1.89 14.07
N ALA A 90 -19.36 -2.11 14.25
CA ALA A 90 -20.07 -1.80 15.47
C ALA A 90 -20.90 -3.01 15.93
N TYR A 91 -21.56 -2.87 17.07
CA TYR A 91 -22.29 -3.93 17.73
C TYR A 91 -23.63 -3.40 18.23
N TYR A 92 -24.71 -4.15 18.04
CA TYR A 92 -26.01 -3.78 18.61
C TYR A 92 -26.67 -4.92 19.36
N ALA A 93 -27.51 -4.57 20.32
CA ALA A 93 -28.41 -5.49 20.99
C ALA A 93 -29.70 -4.76 21.38
N PHE A 94 -30.82 -5.46 21.39
CA PHE A 94 -32.06 -4.96 21.96
C PHE A 94 -32.83 -6.08 22.64
N GLY A 95 -33.60 -5.74 23.67
CA GLY A 95 -34.38 -6.73 24.39
C GLY A 95 -35.14 -6.15 25.57
N THR A 96 -35.93 -6.99 26.23
CA THR A 96 -36.65 -6.56 27.43
C THR A 96 -35.71 -6.37 28.61
N LYS A 97 -36.09 -5.55 29.58
CA LYS A 97 -35.30 -5.36 30.83
C LYS A 97 -35.00 -6.68 31.54
N LYS A 98 -35.92 -7.64 31.48
CA LYS A 98 -35.76 -8.95 32.11
C LYS A 98 -34.71 -9.78 31.37
N GLU A 99 -34.85 -9.89 30.04
CA GLU A 99 -33.94 -10.64 29.19
C GLU A 99 -32.51 -10.09 29.25
N LEU A 100 -32.34 -8.78 29.12
CA LEU A 100 -31.03 -8.14 29.15
C LEU A 100 -30.34 -8.29 30.52
N ALA A 101 -31.11 -8.35 31.62
CA ALA A 101 -30.56 -8.61 32.94
C ALA A 101 -30.16 -10.09 33.10
N GLU A 102 -31.00 -11.03 32.65
CA GLU A 102 -30.71 -12.47 32.65
C GLU A 102 -29.50 -12.83 31.79
N LYS A 103 -29.27 -12.10 30.69
CA LYS A 103 -28.13 -12.27 29.80
C LYS A 103 -26.88 -11.51 30.25
N ASN A 104 -26.89 -10.91 31.44
CA ASN A 104 -25.78 -10.12 31.99
C ASN A 104 -25.34 -8.96 31.08
N VAL A 105 -26.28 -8.31 30.39
CA VAL A 105 -26.01 -7.16 29.52
C VAL A 105 -26.20 -5.85 30.28
N ILE A 106 -27.25 -5.77 31.10
CA ILE A 106 -27.56 -4.59 31.92
C ILE A 106 -27.53 -4.90 33.40
N GLU A 107 -27.36 -3.84 34.18
CA GLU A 107 -27.60 -3.81 35.62
C GLU A 107 -28.54 -2.66 35.97
N LYS A 108 -29.19 -2.79 37.13
CA LYS A 108 -30.04 -1.74 37.69
C LYS A 108 -29.21 -1.01 38.72
N GLU A 109 -28.82 0.23 38.42
CA GLU A 109 -27.98 1.04 39.31
C GLU A 109 -28.81 2.13 40.00
N GLY A 110 -28.59 2.29 41.30
CA GLY A 110 -29.18 3.34 42.13
C GLY A 110 -30.56 3.01 42.72
N GLY A 111 -31.01 3.88 43.63
CA GLY A 111 -32.33 3.87 44.24
C GLY A 111 -32.41 3.20 45.62
N VAL A 112 -32.79 3.97 46.63
CA VAL A 112 -33.22 3.45 47.94
C VAL A 112 -34.67 2.98 47.77
N LEU A 113 -34.99 1.75 48.20
CA LEU A 113 -36.36 1.19 48.18
C LEU A 113 -37.03 1.15 46.78
N GLY A 114 -36.25 1.05 45.70
CA GLY A 114 -36.79 0.85 44.34
C GLY A 114 -37.20 2.12 43.58
N LEU A 115 -37.11 3.29 44.20
CA LEU A 115 -37.32 4.59 43.55
C LEU A 115 -36.00 5.09 42.96
N GLY A 116 -36.00 5.50 41.68
CA GLY A 116 -34.82 6.06 41.02
C GLY A 116 -33.82 5.04 40.42
N LYS A 117 -34.22 3.78 40.23
CA LYS A 117 -33.40 2.77 39.53
C LYS A 117 -33.17 3.18 38.07
N SER A 118 -31.93 3.48 37.71
CA SER A 118 -31.51 3.70 36.32
C SER A 118 -31.02 2.38 35.71
N ILE A 119 -31.24 2.19 34.42
CA ILE A 119 -30.72 1.03 33.68
C ILE A 119 -29.41 1.46 33.06
N LYS A 120 -28.35 0.70 33.32
CA LYS A 120 -27.06 0.92 32.66
C LYS A 120 -26.53 -0.39 32.09
N MET A 121 -25.74 -0.25 31.04
CA MET A 121 -24.94 -1.34 30.51
C MET A 121 -23.85 -1.69 31.52
N ARG A 122 -23.69 -2.99 31.81
CA ARG A 122 -22.66 -3.45 32.74
C ARG A 122 -21.26 -3.13 32.23
N LYS A 123 -20.29 -2.97 33.12
CA LYS A 123 -18.87 -2.83 32.73
C LYS A 123 -18.31 -4.14 32.15
N ASP A 124 -18.76 -5.28 32.69
CA ASP A 124 -18.41 -6.64 32.31
C ASP A 124 -19.53 -7.32 31.49
N PHE A 125 -20.26 -6.53 30.71
CA PHE A 125 -21.42 -7.02 29.96
C PHE A 125 -21.07 -8.18 29.02
N ASN A 126 -22.04 -9.08 28.83
CA ASN A 126 -21.91 -10.18 27.87
C ASN A 126 -21.87 -9.65 26.43
N ARG A 127 -20.68 -9.61 25.83
CA ARG A 127 -20.46 -9.16 24.46
C ARG A 127 -21.07 -10.10 23.42
N ASP A 128 -21.20 -11.38 23.72
CA ASP A 128 -21.73 -12.40 22.79
C ASP A 128 -23.23 -12.23 22.53
N TYR A 129 -23.92 -11.46 23.38
CA TYR A 129 -25.31 -11.10 23.14
C TYR A 129 -25.46 -10.00 22.07
N PHE A 130 -24.39 -9.32 21.69
CA PHE A 130 -24.43 -8.28 20.68
C PHE A 130 -24.18 -8.84 19.29
N MET A 131 -24.94 -8.35 18.32
CA MET A 131 -24.76 -8.65 16.92
C MET A 131 -23.78 -7.68 16.28
N LYS A 132 -22.78 -8.22 15.57
CA LYS A 132 -21.80 -7.44 14.79
C LYS A 132 -22.46 -6.86 13.54
N VAL A 133 -22.17 -5.60 13.24
CA VAL A 133 -22.66 -4.89 12.04
C VAL A 133 -21.56 -4.04 11.40
N ASP A 134 -21.69 -3.81 10.10
CA ASP A 134 -20.96 -2.77 9.38
C ASP A 134 -21.80 -1.48 9.40
N ILE A 135 -21.24 -0.40 9.95
CA ILE A 135 -21.94 0.88 10.12
C ILE A 135 -22.29 1.57 8.79
N ARG A 136 -21.61 1.19 7.70
CA ARG A 136 -21.87 1.74 6.36
C ARG A 136 -23.21 1.26 5.83
N ASP A 137 -23.59 0.03 6.17
CA ASP A 137 -24.80 -0.63 5.70
C ASP A 137 -25.93 -0.62 6.75
N PHE A 138 -25.58 -0.49 8.03
CA PHE A 138 -26.56 -0.48 9.13
C PHE A 138 -27.15 0.92 9.36
N LYS A 139 -28.31 1.19 8.76
CA LYS A 139 -29.04 2.47 8.88
C LYS A 139 -30.25 2.44 9.80
N GLU A 140 -30.81 1.27 10.03
CA GLU A 140 -32.06 1.13 10.77
C GLU A 140 -32.04 -0.16 11.59
N LEU A 141 -32.57 -0.07 12.82
CA LEU A 141 -32.84 -1.19 13.69
C LEU A 141 -34.37 -1.31 13.88
N PRO A 142 -35.02 -2.29 13.24
CA PRO A 142 -36.44 -2.58 13.49
C PRO A 142 -36.64 -3.10 14.92
N LEU A 143 -37.57 -2.51 15.65
CA LEU A 143 -37.85 -2.81 17.07
C LEU A 143 -39.26 -3.36 17.30
N ASN A 144 -40.26 -2.81 16.62
CA ASN A 144 -41.67 -3.21 16.76
C ASN A 144 -42.17 -3.34 18.22
N ALA A 145 -41.80 -2.39 19.08
CA ALA A 145 -42.08 -2.41 20.51
C ALA A 145 -43.05 -1.30 20.93
N LYS A 146 -43.74 -1.42 22.07
CA LYS A 146 -44.61 -0.33 22.55
C LYS A 146 -43.78 0.86 22.98
N LYS A 147 -42.63 0.61 23.61
CA LYS A 147 -41.65 1.62 23.98
C LYS A 147 -40.25 1.12 23.69
N ALA A 148 -39.37 2.05 23.35
CA ALA A 148 -37.95 1.79 23.20
C ALA A 148 -37.14 2.89 23.89
N GLN A 149 -36.07 2.50 24.55
CA GLN A 149 -35.15 3.43 25.20
C GLN A 149 -33.72 3.02 24.85
N VAL A 150 -32.96 3.94 24.26
CA VAL A 150 -31.53 3.75 24.02
C VAL A 150 -30.80 3.93 25.35
N VAL A 151 -29.99 2.91 25.72
CA VAL A 151 -29.23 2.88 26.99
C VAL A 151 -27.82 3.40 26.79
N THR A 152 -27.23 3.15 25.63
CA THR A 152 -25.90 3.65 25.26
C THR A 152 -25.96 5.11 24.85
N VAL A 153 -24.84 5.82 25.03
CA VAL A 153 -24.79 7.26 24.74
C VAL A 153 -24.47 7.46 23.26
N HIS A 154 -25.38 8.16 22.57
CA HIS A 154 -25.22 8.58 21.18
C HIS A 154 -25.64 10.06 21.06
N PRO A 155 -24.99 10.88 20.21
CA PRO A 155 -25.32 12.29 20.09
C PRO A 155 -26.80 12.53 19.72
N ALA A 156 -27.43 13.51 20.38
CA ALA A 156 -28.78 13.93 20.02
C ALA A 156 -28.81 14.44 18.58
N GLY A 157 -29.80 14.02 17.79
CA GLY A 157 -29.91 14.36 16.37
C GLY A 157 -29.16 13.44 15.41
N SER A 158 -28.33 12.51 15.91
CA SER A 158 -27.69 11.48 15.07
C SER A 158 -28.61 10.29 14.76
N PHE A 159 -29.76 10.19 15.44
CA PHE A 159 -30.77 9.16 15.27
C PHE A 159 -32.15 9.65 15.73
N HIS A 160 -33.19 8.95 15.29
CA HIS A 160 -34.55 9.11 15.80
C HIS A 160 -35.30 7.77 15.88
N LEU A 161 -36.40 7.75 16.64
CA LEU A 161 -37.33 6.61 16.69
C LEU A 161 -38.52 6.89 15.78
N THR A 162 -38.92 5.90 14.99
CA THR A 162 -40.07 5.98 14.08
C THR A 162 -41.29 5.27 14.67
N GLY A 163 -42.47 5.63 14.16
CA GLY A 163 -43.75 5.04 14.54
C GLY A 163 -44.64 5.99 15.36
N SER A 164 -45.96 5.80 15.25
CA SER A 164 -46.96 6.71 15.83
C SER A 164 -47.63 6.15 17.10
N LYS A 165 -48.03 4.88 17.08
CA LYS A 165 -48.67 4.19 18.22
C LYS A 165 -47.74 3.23 18.96
N LYS A 166 -46.73 2.73 18.25
CA LYS A 166 -45.66 1.85 18.72
C LYS A 166 -44.36 2.34 18.10
N VAL A 167 -43.23 2.01 18.70
CA VAL A 167 -41.92 2.24 18.11
C VAL A 167 -41.69 1.16 17.05
N GLU A 168 -41.63 1.58 15.78
CA GLU A 168 -41.38 0.68 14.66
C GLU A 168 -39.90 0.39 14.55
N SER A 169 -39.07 1.44 14.51
CA SER A 169 -37.63 1.32 14.33
C SER A 169 -36.84 2.43 15.01
N LEU A 170 -35.54 2.20 15.17
CA LEU A 170 -34.54 3.25 15.39
C LEU A 170 -33.82 3.50 14.07
N VAL A 171 -33.90 4.73 13.55
CA VAL A 171 -33.25 5.15 12.32
C VAL A 171 -32.03 5.99 12.66
N ILE A 172 -30.89 5.66 12.05
CA ILE A 172 -29.61 6.36 12.21
C ILE A 172 -29.46 7.36 11.06
N ASP A 173 -29.62 8.65 11.37
CA ASP A 173 -29.56 9.74 10.38
C ASP A 173 -28.11 10.12 10.05
N GLN A 174 -27.23 10.07 11.05
CA GLN A 174 -25.82 10.44 10.93
C GLN A 174 -24.94 9.31 11.47
N PRO A 175 -24.63 8.29 10.67
CA PRO A 175 -23.91 7.10 11.12
C PRO A 175 -22.56 7.40 11.78
N GLU A 176 -21.76 8.28 11.18
CA GLU A 176 -20.45 8.64 11.74
C GLU A 176 -20.58 9.25 13.13
N ASP A 177 -21.45 10.24 13.31
CA ASP A 177 -21.66 10.89 14.60
C ASP A 177 -22.31 9.95 15.62
N PHE A 178 -23.27 9.14 15.18
CA PHE A 178 -23.93 8.14 16.02
C PHE A 178 -22.92 7.14 16.61
N TRP A 179 -22.03 6.59 15.79
CA TRP A 179 -21.05 5.58 16.20
C TRP A 179 -19.75 6.17 16.78
N LYS A 180 -19.60 7.50 16.78
CA LYS A 180 -18.43 8.21 17.32
C LYS A 180 -18.32 8.10 18.84
N ALA A 181 -19.46 8.22 19.54
CA ALA A 181 -19.50 8.19 21.01
C ALA A 181 -19.39 6.77 21.58
N SER A 182 -19.99 5.79 20.89
CA SER A 182 -19.97 4.39 21.26
C SER A 182 -20.12 3.50 20.03
N LYS A 183 -19.29 2.45 19.92
CA LYS A 183 -19.44 1.35 18.93
C LYS A 183 -20.44 0.27 19.36
N TYR A 184 -21.06 0.45 20.52
CA TYR A 184 -22.12 -0.42 21.03
C TYR A 184 -23.43 0.36 21.10
N LEU A 185 -24.48 -0.20 20.49
CA LEU A 185 -25.86 0.26 20.59
C LEU A 185 -26.66 -0.73 21.43
N LEU A 186 -27.21 -0.26 22.55
CA LEU A 186 -28.11 -1.07 23.38
C LEU A 186 -29.47 -0.39 23.50
N VAL A 187 -30.53 -1.10 23.12
CA VAL A 187 -31.91 -0.60 23.19
C VAL A 187 -32.74 -1.50 24.10
N VAL A 188 -33.37 -0.91 25.12
CA VAL A 188 -34.33 -1.61 25.97
C VAL A 188 -35.72 -1.40 25.40
N VAL A 189 -36.47 -2.49 25.22
CA VAL A 189 -37.86 -2.48 24.73
C VAL A 189 -38.85 -2.97 25.79
N ASP A 190 -40.10 -2.53 25.65
CA ASP A 190 -41.28 -2.89 26.48
C ASP A 190 -42.53 -3.10 25.59
#